data_AF-A0A932U928-F1
#
_entry.id   AF-A0A932U928-F1
#
_cell.length_a   1.000
_cell.length_b   1.000
_cell.length_c   1.000
_cell.angle_alpha   90.00
_cell.angle_beta   90.00
_cell.angle_gamma   90.00
#
_symmetry.space_group_name_H-M   'P 1'
#
loop_
_entity.id
_entity.type
_entity.pdbx_description
1 polymer ?
#
loop_
_entity_poly.entity_id
_entity_poly.type
_entity_poly.pdbx_seq_one_letter_code
_entity_poly.pdbx_strand_id
1 'polypeptide(L)' 'MIIGNVGRDPEMRYSASGVPTTKFSVAVNHRRNGPDGQPIDETEWFNVVTFRQLA' A
#
# COMPACT_ATOMS: atom_id res chain seq x y z
N MET A 1 -8.97 2.85 -7.35
CA MET A 1 -7.65 2.45 -7.91
C MET A 1 -6.60 3.20 -7.11
N ILE A 2 -5.62 2.50 -6.53
CA ILE A 2 -4.50 3.13 -5.81
C ILE A 2 -3.24 2.99 -6.67
N ILE A 3 -2.47 4.06 -6.78
CA ILE A 3 -1.18 4.07 -7.48
C ILE A 3 -0.20 4.76 -6.54
N GLY A 4 0.91 4.10 -6.28
CA GLY A 4 1.91 4.58 -5.33
C GLY A 4 3.14 3.70 -5.34
N ASN A 5 4.02 3.94 -4.39
CA ASN A 5 5.30 3.27 -4.27
C ASN A 5 5.23 2.19 -3.21
N VAL A 6 5.83 1.02 -3.47
CA VAL A 6 5.96 -0.03 -2.46
C VAL A 6 6.99 0.40 -1.42
N GLY A 7 6.61 0.49 -0.16
CA GLY A 7 7.48 1.01 0.90
C GLY A 7 8.32 -0.04 1.63
N ARG A 8 8.08 -1.33 1.40
CA ARG A 8 8.90 -2.44 1.89
C ARG A 8 8.77 -3.64 0.96
N ASP A 9 9.77 -4.50 0.95
CA ASP A 9 9.72 -5.74 0.16
C ASP A 9 8.47 -6.57 0.49
N PRO A 10 7.74 -7.07 -0.52
CA PRO A 10 6.58 -7.91 -0.29
C PRO A 10 6.94 -9.18 0.48
N GLU A 11 6.14 -9.48 1.50
CA GLU A 11 6.32 -10.67 2.32
C GLU A 11 5.32 -11.75 1.90
N MET A 12 5.81 -12.86 1.37
CA MET A 12 5.01 -14.03 0.98
C MET A 12 4.96 -15.04 2.12
N ARG A 13 3.75 -15.50 2.47
CA ARG A 13 3.51 -16.56 3.45
C ARG A 13 2.43 -17.52 2.96
N TYR A 14 2.44 -18.74 3.49
CA TYR A 14 1.35 -19.70 3.27
C TYR A 14 0.44 -19.73 4.50
N SER A 15 -0.87 -19.73 4.29
CA SER A 15 -1.84 -19.99 5.36
C SER A 15 -1.75 -21.45 5.82
N ALA A 16 -2.34 -21.76 6.98
CA ALA A 16 -2.46 -23.13 7.48
C ALA A 16 -3.20 -24.07 6.49
N SER A 17 -4.02 -23.52 5.60
CA SER A 17 -4.72 -24.22 4.53
C SER A 17 -3.92 -24.30 3.21
N GLY A 18 -2.65 -23.90 3.20
CA GLY A 18 -1.77 -23.96 2.03
C GLY A 18 -2.00 -22.84 1.01
N VAL A 19 -2.74 -21.79 1.34
CA VAL A 19 -3.02 -20.68 0.42
C VAL A 19 -1.89 -19.66 0.47
N PRO A 20 -1.23 -19.34 -0.66
CA PRO A 20 -0.23 -18.28 -0.69
C PRO A 20 -0.90 -16.92 -0.46
N THR A 21 -0.28 -16.12 0.39
CA THR A 21 -0.70 -14.77 0.76
C THR A 21 0.52 -13.87 0.74
N THR A 22 0.45 -12.77 0.00
CA THR A 22 1.54 -11.78 -0.08
C THR A 22 1.07 -10.46 0.52
N LYS A 23 1.90 -9.88 1.38
CA LYS A 23 1.61 -8.62 2.09
C LYS A 23 2.65 -7.57 1.74
N PHE A 24 2.19 -6.37 1.41
CA PHE A 24 3.07 -5.23 1.19
C PHE A 24 2.36 -3.92 1.53
N SER A 25 3.13 -2.86 1.76
CA SER A 25 2.59 -1.52 2.04
C SER A 25 2.84 -0.59 0.85
N VAL A 26 1.83 0.15 0.43
CA VAL A 26 1.91 1.14 -0.66
C VAL A 26 1.80 2.54 -0.08
N ALA A 27 2.77 3.40 -0.37
CA ALA A 27 2.76 4.82 -0.08
C ALA A 27 2.18 5.59 -1.27
N VAL A 28 1.11 6.35 -1.03
CA VAL A 28 0.48 7.24 -2.01
C VAL A 28 0.71 8.67 -1.55
N ASN A 29 1.41 9.45 -2.37
CA ASN A 29 1.64 10.86 -2.10
C ASN A 29 0.53 11.70 -2.74
N HIS A 30 -0.09 12.57 -1.97
CA HIS A 30 -1.06 13.53 -2.45
C HIS A 30 -0.74 14.93 -1.93
N ARG A 31 -0.79 15.92 -2.83
CA ARG A 31 -0.57 17.32 -2.50
C ARG A 31 -1.92 18.01 -2.43
N ARG A 32 -2.31 18.47 -1.24
CA ARG A 32 -3.55 19.24 -1.04
C ARG A 32 -3.22 20.68 -0.68
N ASN A 33 -4.04 21.63 -1.12
CA ASN A 33 -3.92 22.99 -0.62
C ASN A 33 -4.55 23.06 0.77
N GLY A 34 -3.80 23.58 1.73
CA GLY A 34 -4.27 23.87 3.08
C GLY A 34 -5.29 25.02 3.10
N PRO A 35 -5.97 25.23 4.24
CA PRO A 35 -6.94 26.32 4.41
C PRO A 35 -6.35 27.72 4.19
N ASP A 36 -5.03 27.84 4.35
CA ASP A 36 -4.20 29.03 4.17
C ASP A 36 -3.66 29.19 2.74
N GLY A 37 -4.03 28.29 1.83
CA GLY A 37 -3.56 28.29 0.43
C GLY A 37 -2.15 27.74 0.23
N GLN A 38 -1.48 27.27 1.30
CA GLN A 38 -0.17 26.63 1.17
C GLN A 38 -0.32 25.16 0.77
N PRO A 39 0.53 24.63 -0.12
CA PRO A 39 0.49 23.22 -0.47
C PRO A 39 1.02 22.37 0.69
N ILE A 40 0.21 21.39 1.11
CA ILE A 40 0.53 20.38 2.10
C ILE A 40 0.78 19.06 1.37
N ASP A 41 1.96 18.49 1.56
CA ASP A 41 2.29 17.16 1.08
C ASP A 41 1.86 16.12 2.14
N GLU A 42 0.96 15.22 1.76
CA GLU A 42 0.50 14.12 2.61
C GLU A 42 0.88 12.78 1.99
N THR A 43 1.32 11.86 2.84
CA THR A 43 1.60 10.48 2.45
C THR A 43 0.61 9.56 3.13
N GLU A 44 -0.24 8.91 2.33
CA GLU A 44 -1.16 7.89 2.80
C GLU A 44 -0.55 6.51 2.61
N TRP A 45 -0.69 5.66 3.62
CA TRP A 45 -0.12 4.32 3.63
C TRP A 45 -1.22 3.26 3.61
N PHE A 46 -1.20 2.42 2.58
CA PHE A 46 -2.14 1.33 2.41
C PHE A 46 -1.46 -0.02 2.66
N ASN A 47 -2.04 -0.84 3.52
CA ASN A 47 -1.61 -2.23 3.67
C ASN A 47 -2.40 -3.10 2.68
N VAL A 48 -1.69 -3.75 1.77
CA VAL A 48 -2.26 -4.60 0.72
C VAL A 48 -1.98 -6.06 1.06
N VAL A 49 -3.02 -6.88 0.97
CA VAL A 49 -2.95 -8.33 1.12
C VAL A 49 -3.53 -8.97 -0.13
N THR A 50 -2.72 -9.74 -0.84
CA THR A 50 -3.13 -10.50 -2.01
C THR A 50 -3.17 -11.99 -1.70
N PHE A 51 -4.03 -12.73 -2.40
CA PHE A 51 -4.27 -14.14 -2.17
C PHE A 51 -4.21 -14.93 -3.49
N ARG A 52 -3.82 -16.21 -3.41
CA ARG A 52 -3.85 -17.16 -4.54
C ARG A 52 -3.00 -16.69 -5.73
N GLN A 53 -3.53 -16.69 -6.95
CA GLN A 53 -2.79 -16.35 -8.18
C GLN A 53 -2.39 -14.85 -8.27
N LEU A 54 -2.86 -14.03 -7.33
CA LEU A 54 -2.48 -12.62 -7.20
C LEU A 54 -1.43 -12.41 -6.09
N ALA A 55 -1.03 -13.47 -5.39
CA ALA A 55 0.01 -13.49 -4.37
C ALA A 55 1.38 -13.81 -4.96
#